data_AF-A0A067D0M2-F1
#
_entry.id   AF-A0A067D0M2-F1
#
_cell.length_a   1.000
_cell.length_b   1.000
_cell.length_c   1.000
_cell.angle_alpha   90.00
_cell.angle_beta   90.00
_cell.angle_gamma   90.00
#
_symmetry.space_group_name_H-M   'P 1'
#
loop_
_entity.id
_entity.type
_entity.pdbx_description
1 polymer ?
#
loop_
_entity_poly.entity_id
_entity_poly.type
_entity_poly.pdbx_seq_one_letter_code
_entity_poly.pdbx_strand_id
1 'polypeptide(L)' 'MHAMAGFKVIDAPCCKTVGNLTSTPFRSARKNRNEYRFWDEFHTTEAMNRFGQRALNAAHPSDAYPFDISHLINM' A
#
# COMPACT_ATOMS: atom_id res chain seq x y z
N MET A 1 -1.50 17.54 0.99
CA MET A 1 -0.97 16.22 1.40
C MET A 1 -1.98 15.57 2.32
N HIS A 2 -2.77 14.62 1.81
CA HIS A 2 -3.72 13.89 2.65
C HIS A 2 -2.92 13.01 3.62
N ALA A 3 -3.09 13.25 4.91
CA ALA A 3 -2.48 12.40 5.93
C ALA A 3 -3.09 11.00 5.78
N MET A 4 -2.25 9.99 5.53
CA MET A 4 -2.63 8.58 5.61
C MET A 4 -2.86 8.23 7.09
N ALA A 5 -3.98 8.70 7.64
CA ALA A 5 -4.33 8.52 9.04
C ALA A 5 -4.51 7.03 9.33
N GLY A 6 -3.84 6.53 10.38
CA GLY A 6 -3.98 5.16 10.87
C GLY A 6 -2.71 4.30 10.82
N PHE A 7 -1.69 4.68 10.04
CA PHE A 7 -0.39 4.00 10.10
C PHE A 7 0.44 4.54 11.27
N LYS A 8 1.02 3.62 12.06
CA LYS A 8 1.94 3.93 13.16
C LYS A 8 3.41 3.83 12.72
N VAL A 9 3.69 3.01 11.71
CA VAL A 9 5.04 2.79 11.18
C VAL A 9 5.04 2.99 9.67
N ILE A 10 5.81 3.97 9.19
CA ILE A 10 5.76 4.40 7.79
C ILE A 10 7.08 4.19 7.03
N ASP A 11 8.14 3.83 7.73
CA ASP A 11 9.53 3.79 7.26
C ASP A 11 10.24 2.46 7.53
N ALA A 12 9.51 1.47 8.04
CA ALA A 12 10.03 0.11 8.29
C ALA A 12 9.05 -0.97 7.81
N PRO A 13 9.57 -2.14 7.36
CA PRO A 13 8.73 -3.22 6.86
C PRO A 13 7.98 -3.92 8.00
N CYS A 14 6.73 -4.31 7.72
CA CYS A 14 5.89 -5.14 8.59
C CYS A 14 6.45 -6.57 8.76
N CYS A 15 7.16 -7.09 7.79
CA CYS A 15 7.61 -8.48 7.78
C CYS A 15 9.04 -8.52 7.28
N LYS A 16 9.93 -9.17 8.05
CA LYS A 16 11.32 -9.38 7.62
C LYS A 16 11.34 -10.43 6.51
N THR A 17 12.07 -10.13 5.45
CA THR A 17 12.34 -11.03 4.33
C THR A 17 13.78 -11.56 4.42
N VAL A 18 14.08 -12.58 3.63
CA VAL A 18 15.46 -13.06 3.43
C VAL A 18 16.00 -12.39 2.19
N GLY A 19 17.13 -11.67 2.36
CA GLY A 19 17.78 -10.94 1.27
C GLY A 19 16.89 -9.91 0.57
N ASN A 20 15.89 -9.37 1.25
CA ASN A 20 14.90 -8.42 0.70
C ASN A 20 14.09 -8.98 -0.46
N LEU A 21 14.00 -10.31 -0.58
CA LEU A 21 13.40 -10.96 -1.75
C LEU A 21 12.38 -12.02 -1.37
N THR A 22 12.79 -12.98 -0.53
CA THR A 22 11.96 -14.15 -0.22
C THR A 22 11.35 -14.04 1.16
N SER A 23 10.18 -14.67 1.34
CA SER A 23 9.57 -14.78 2.66
C SER A 23 10.49 -15.55 3.61
N THR A 24 10.47 -15.18 4.89
CA THR A 24 11.23 -15.92 5.89
C THR A 24 10.53 -17.26 6.16
N PRO A 25 11.20 -18.41 5.94
CA PRO A 25 10.60 -19.72 6.19
C PRO A 25 10.06 -19.85 7.61
N PHE A 26 8.90 -20.48 7.76
CA PHE A 26 8.22 -20.71 9.04
C PHE A 26 7.86 -19.44 9.84
N ARG A 27 8.00 -18.26 9.25
CA ARG A 27 7.62 -17.00 9.90
C ARG A 27 6.25 -16.57 9.41
N SER A 28 5.29 -16.59 10.33
CA SER A 28 3.97 -16.00 10.07
C SER A 28 4.07 -14.47 10.00
N ALA A 29 3.18 -13.88 9.19
CA ALA A 29 3.04 -12.44 9.13
C ALA A 29 2.61 -11.84 10.47
N ARG A 30 3.06 -10.61 10.77
CA ARG A 30 2.65 -9.92 12.00
C ARG A 30 1.15 -9.59 11.95
N LYS A 31 0.46 -9.73 13.09
CA LYS A 31 -0.98 -9.47 13.20
C LYS A 31 -1.33 -8.00 13.00
N ASN A 32 -0.47 -7.08 13.44
CA ASN A 32 -0.67 -5.64 13.35
C ASN A 32 -0.21 -5.03 12.02
N ARG A 33 -0.26 -5.78 10.91
CA ARG A 33 0.16 -5.31 9.58
C ARG A 33 -0.61 -4.11 9.05
N ASN A 34 -1.81 -3.87 9.59
CA ASN A 34 -2.63 -2.70 9.28
C ASN A 34 -2.04 -1.39 9.85
N GLU A 35 -1.10 -1.46 10.78
CA GLU A 35 -0.41 -0.31 11.34
C GLU A 35 0.85 0.09 10.55
N TYR A 36 1.26 -0.72 9.58
CA TYR A 36 2.47 -0.52 8.77
C TYR A 36 2.13 -0.11 7.34
N ARG A 37 2.86 0.87 6.80
CA ARG A 37 2.74 1.24 5.38
C ARG A 37 3.28 0.14 4.46
N PHE A 38 4.41 -0.45 4.84
CA PHE A 38 5.17 -1.40 4.03
C PHE A 38 5.06 -2.81 4.58
N TRP A 39 4.84 -3.79 3.70
CA TRP A 39 4.85 -5.20 4.02
C TRP A 39 6.29 -5.71 4.14
N ASP A 40 7.08 -5.45 3.11
CA ASP A 40 8.51 -5.72 3.00
C ASP A 40 9.25 -4.42 2.61
N GLU A 41 10.51 -4.52 2.20
CA GLU A 41 11.36 -3.37 1.86
C GLU A 41 10.89 -2.59 0.61
N PHE A 42 9.98 -3.14 -0.20
CA PHE A 42 9.56 -2.56 -1.48
C PHE A 42 8.04 -2.43 -1.63
N HIS A 43 7.28 -3.40 -1.14
CA HIS A 43 5.85 -3.51 -1.34
C HIS A 43 5.06 -2.95 -0.16
N THR A 44 3.96 -2.29 -0.47
CA THR A 44 2.98 -1.77 0.48
C THR A 44 2.14 -2.88 1.10
N THR A 45 1.64 -2.65 2.33
CA THR A 45 0.66 -3.55 2.94
C THR A 45 -0.69 -3.45 2.23
N GLU A 46 -1.54 -4.47 2.42
CA GLU A 46 -2.94 -4.44 1.96
C GLU A 46 -3.68 -3.18 2.42
N ALA A 47 -3.46 -2.76 3.67
CA ALA A 47 -4.06 -1.55 4.23
C ALA A 47 -3.65 -0.29 3.44
N MET A 48 -2.38 -0.20 3.04
CA MET A 48 -1.90 0.90 2.21
C MET A 48 -2.43 0.80 0.77
N ASN A 49 -2.51 -0.42 0.21
CA ASN A 49 -3.05 -0.63 -1.13
C ASN A 49 -4.51 -0.21 -1.29
N ARG A 50 -5.32 -0.27 -0.22
CA ARG A 50 -6.72 0.20 -0.26
C ARG A 50 -6.85 1.67 -0.63
N PHE A 51 -5.86 2.52 -0.35
CA PHE A 51 -5.89 3.92 -0.78
C PHE A 51 -5.82 4.08 -2.30
N GLY A 52 -5.27 3.10 -3.02
CA GLY A 52 -5.22 3.09 -4.48
C GLY A 52 -6.61 3.08 -5.14
N GLN A 53 -7.66 2.65 -4.43
CA GLN A 53 -9.04 2.70 -4.92
C GLN A 53 -9.48 4.12 -5.30
N ARG A 54 -8.88 5.15 -4.70
CA ARG A 54 -9.16 6.55 -5.03
C ARG A 54 -8.79 6.93 -6.46
N ALA A 55 -7.84 6.22 -7.07
CA ALA A 55 -7.45 6.43 -8.46
C ALA A 55 -8.46 5.81 -9.45
N LEU A 56 -9.40 4.99 -8.99
CA LEU A 56 -10.44 4.40 -9.85
C LEU A 56 -11.45 5.43 -10.34
N ASN A 57 -11.74 6.47 -9.55
CA ASN A 57 -12.76 7.49 -9.84
C ASN A 57 -12.25 8.92 -9.59
N ALA A 58 -10.93 9.10 -9.50
CA ALA A 58 -10.28 10.37 -9.15
C ALA A 58 -10.94 11.06 -7.94
N ALA A 59 -11.06 10.35 -6.81
CA ALA A 59 -11.70 10.86 -5.60
C ALA A 59 -11.16 12.24 -5.16
N HIS A 60 -9.89 12.53 -5.48
CA HIS A 60 -9.32 13.87 -5.50
C HIS A 60 -8.53 14.10 -6.80
N PRO A 61 -8.41 15.34 -7.32
CA PRO A 61 -7.66 15.64 -8.55
C PRO A 61 -6.18 15.22 -8.55
N SER A 62 -5.61 14.95 -7.37
CA SER A 62 -4.23 14.46 -7.22
C SER A 62 -4.09 12.94 -7.33
N ASP A 63 -5.19 12.20 -7.36
CA ASP A 63 -5.19 10.73 -7.27
C ASP A 63 -4.99 10.07 -8.63
N ALA A 64 -5.55 10.69 -9.68
CA ALA A 64 -5.34 10.32 -11.06
C ALA A 64 -5.59 11.54 -11.96
N TYR A 65 -4.73 11.73 -12.95
CA TYR A 65 -4.83 12.80 -13.95
C TYR A 65 -4.17 12.32 -15.25
N PRO A 66 -4.67 12.68 -16.44
CA PRO A 66 -5.83 13.53 -16.72
C PRO A 66 -7.19 12.81 -16.63
N PHE A 67 -7.19 11.48 -16.58
CA PHE A 67 -8.39 10.64 -16.44
C PHE A 67 -8.15 9.63 -15.32
N ASP A 68 -9.22 9.18 -14.66
CA ASP A 68 -9.14 8.07 -13.73
C ASP A 68 -9.05 6.70 -14.43
N ILE A 69 -8.75 5.66 -13.66
CA ILE A 69 -8.57 4.30 -14.21
C ILE A 69 -9.87 3.76 -14.82
N SER A 70 -11.04 4.10 -14.26
CA SER A 70 -12.32 3.61 -14.83
C SER A 70 -12.60 4.25 -16.19
N HIS A 71 -12.32 5.54 -16.35
CA HIS A 71 -12.41 6.22 -17.64
C HIS A 71 -11.41 5.64 -18.63
N LEU A 72 -10.16 5.38 -18.21
CA LEU A 72 -9.12 4.79 -19.06
C LEU A 72 -9.53 3.42 -19.65
N ILE A 73 -10.18 2.57 -18.85
CA ILE A 73 -10.56 1.21 -19.26
C ILE A 73 -11.78 1.22 -20.21
N ASN A 74 -12.64 2.25 -20.11
CA ASN A 74 -13.89 2.36 -20.88
C ASN A 74 -13.78 3.28 -22.10
N MET A 75 -12.56 3.61 -22.54
CA MET A 75 -12.34 4.39 -23.76
C MET A 75 -12.61 3.59 -25.03
#